data_AF-A0A7C4MQ95-F1
#
_entry.id   AF-A0A7C4MQ95-F1
#
_cell.length_a   1.000
_cell.length_b   1.000
_cell.length_c   1.000
_cell.angle_alpha   90.00
_cell.angle_beta   90.00
_cell.angle_gamma   90.00
#
_symmetry.space_group_name_H-M   'P 1'
#
loop_
_entity.id
_entity.type
_entity.pdbx_description
1 polymer ?
#
loop_
_entity_poly.entity_id
_entity_poly.type
_entity_poly.pdbx_seq_one_letter_code
_entity_poly.pdbx_strand_id
1 'polypeptide(L)'
;TLATQAAAQKGLSMQRVSHQQCLNCHLQYQDEYLKKGEKDAVPTECIKCHTGEYRTVAQLEKVPRPDRDQPQRKLIDIKDAKLKGVPFDHDSHQTALKTCRSCHHETLKACKDCHNLTGKPEGNYINIARAYHDPFSPFSCQGCHNMKKAEKDCAGCHHFIPVAEIDSLGPGKESCAVCHSGEIKGAFSRPALSVAGLDPQKVPNKVKVDVLQREYEPSEFPHLDIIKKLVDISNKSKLANYFHRDMQTMCEGCHHRSQTSAEMKKDTPPNCRNCHAITPEPRSLSKTTLLSAYHRQCIGCHDKMGIEKGSSTAFKEGDRCGACHKKKTDGPMEITELKNENVVRQNTKNILNVWRPK
;
A
#
# COMPACT_ATOMS: atom_id res chain seq x y z
N THR A 1 25.28 -12.84 0.57
CA THR A 1 24.12 -13.19 1.43
C THR A 1 24.63 -13.33 2.85
N LEU A 2 24.23 -12.43 3.74
CA LEU A 2 24.71 -12.41 5.12
C LEU A 2 24.44 -13.76 5.78
N ALA A 3 25.46 -14.31 6.44
CA ALA A 3 25.28 -15.50 7.26
C ALA A 3 24.27 -15.17 8.36
N THR A 4 23.29 -16.05 8.60
CA THR A 4 22.44 -15.94 9.81
C THR A 4 23.36 -15.84 11.03
N GLN A 5 22.98 -15.09 12.06
CA GLN A 5 23.77 -14.98 13.29
C GLN A 5 24.18 -16.36 13.84
N ALA A 6 23.32 -17.37 13.70
CA ALA A 6 23.59 -18.75 14.11
C ALA A 6 24.75 -19.43 13.34
N ALA A 7 24.91 -19.15 12.05
CA ALA A 7 26.01 -19.67 11.24
C ALA A 7 27.32 -18.91 11.53
N ALA A 8 27.21 -17.58 11.69
CA ALA A 8 28.34 -16.71 12.03
C ALA A 8 28.95 -17.07 13.40
N GLN A 9 28.13 -17.37 14.41
CA GLN A 9 28.60 -17.83 15.73
C GLN A 9 29.44 -19.11 15.68
N LYS A 10 29.27 -19.95 14.66
CA LYS A 10 30.03 -21.18 14.46
C LYS A 10 31.23 -20.99 13.51
N GLY A 11 31.52 -19.77 13.07
CA GLY A 11 32.56 -19.48 12.08
C GLY A 11 32.26 -20.06 10.70
N LEU A 12 30.98 -20.32 10.37
CA LEU A 12 30.57 -20.94 9.12
C LEU A 12 29.79 -19.95 8.25
N SER A 13 30.05 -19.96 6.94
CA SER A 13 29.25 -19.23 5.96
C SER A 13 28.04 -20.07 5.53
N MET A 14 26.94 -19.41 5.15
CA MET A 14 25.78 -20.12 4.57
C MET A 14 26.16 -20.93 3.33
N GLN A 15 27.07 -20.41 2.51
CA GLN A 15 27.59 -21.15 1.36
C GLN A 15 28.25 -22.47 1.77
N ARG A 16 29.15 -22.42 2.76
CA ARG A 16 29.85 -23.61 3.26
C ARG A 16 28.89 -24.62 3.87
N VAL A 17 27.95 -24.16 4.70
CA VAL A 17 26.96 -25.04 5.35
C VAL A 17 26.05 -25.70 4.32
N SER A 18 25.52 -24.93 3.36
CA SER A 18 24.65 -25.46 2.31
C SER A 18 25.38 -26.49 1.44
N HIS A 19 26.59 -26.19 0.98
CA HIS A 19 27.36 -27.15 0.19
C HIS A 19 27.67 -28.42 0.98
N GLN A 20 28.10 -28.29 2.24
CA GLN A 20 28.43 -29.45 3.07
C GLN A 20 27.20 -30.32 3.36
N GLN A 21 26.04 -29.73 3.68
CA GLN A 21 24.85 -30.52 4.01
C GLN A 21 24.20 -31.13 2.77
N CYS A 22 24.00 -30.33 1.72
CA CYS A 22 23.30 -30.79 0.53
C CYS A 22 24.15 -31.78 -0.28
N LEU A 23 25.41 -31.42 -0.57
CA LEU A 23 26.26 -32.27 -1.43
C LEU A 23 26.65 -33.57 -0.73
N ASN A 24 26.92 -33.57 0.58
CA ASN A 24 27.25 -34.83 1.26
C ASN A 24 26.08 -35.82 1.19
N CYS A 25 24.84 -35.35 1.34
CA CYS A 25 23.65 -36.18 1.17
C CYS A 25 23.52 -36.65 -0.29
N HIS A 26 23.62 -35.75 -1.27
CA HIS A 26 23.49 -36.11 -2.68
C HIS A 26 24.56 -37.12 -3.14
N LEU A 27 25.81 -36.95 -2.69
CA LEU A 27 26.91 -37.88 -2.97
C LEU A 27 26.67 -39.26 -2.34
N GLN A 28 26.14 -39.30 -1.12
CA GLN A 28 25.81 -40.56 -0.44
C GLN A 28 24.76 -41.38 -1.22
N TYR A 29 23.78 -40.72 -1.83
CA TYR A 29 22.68 -41.38 -2.54
C TYR A 29 22.84 -41.43 -4.06
N GLN A 30 23.92 -40.87 -4.62
CA GLN A 30 24.10 -40.73 -6.06
C GLN A 30 23.95 -42.07 -6.80
N ASP A 31 24.70 -43.09 -6.38
CA ASP A 31 24.68 -44.40 -7.02
C ASP A 31 23.32 -45.10 -6.93
N GLU A 32 22.56 -44.86 -5.85
CA GLU A 32 21.23 -45.45 -5.67
C GLU A 32 20.24 -44.89 -6.68
N TYR A 33 20.20 -43.57 -6.85
CA TYR A 33 19.30 -42.90 -7.79
C TYR A 33 19.73 -43.12 -9.25
N LEU A 34 21.04 -43.24 -9.51
CA LEU A 34 21.54 -43.64 -10.84
C LEU A 34 21.04 -45.04 -11.24
N LYS A 35 21.03 -46.00 -10.31
CA LYS A 35 20.50 -47.36 -10.56
C LYS A 35 18.99 -47.37 -10.82
N LYS A 36 18.24 -46.40 -10.25
CA LYS A 36 16.80 -46.20 -10.48
C LYS A 36 16.50 -45.43 -11.78
N GLY A 37 17.52 -45.01 -12.53
CA GLY A 37 17.36 -44.21 -13.75
C GLY A 37 17.02 -42.73 -13.49
N GLU A 38 17.07 -42.28 -12.24
CA GLU A 38 16.68 -40.93 -11.81
C GLU A 38 17.91 -40.00 -11.70
N LYS A 39 18.62 -39.83 -12.83
CA LYS A 39 19.93 -39.14 -12.87
C LYS A 39 19.90 -37.68 -12.39
N ASP A 40 18.74 -37.03 -12.42
CA ASP A 40 18.54 -35.63 -12.04
C ASP A 40 17.95 -35.44 -10.63
N ALA A 41 17.63 -36.53 -9.91
CA ALA A 41 17.04 -36.45 -8.57
C ALA A 41 18.05 -36.00 -7.49
N VAL A 42 19.35 -36.20 -7.72
CA VAL A 42 20.44 -35.89 -6.76
C VAL A 42 21.57 -35.12 -7.45
N PRO A 43 21.36 -33.83 -7.77
CA PRO A 43 22.34 -33.04 -8.51
C PRO A 43 23.61 -32.79 -7.69
N THR A 44 24.77 -33.14 -8.24
CA THR A 44 26.10 -32.90 -7.63
C THR A 44 26.91 -31.83 -8.37
N GLU A 45 26.49 -31.45 -9.57
CA GLU A 45 27.13 -30.44 -10.42
C GLU A 45 26.57 -29.03 -10.14
N CYS A 46 27.44 -28.02 -10.17
CA CYS A 46 27.09 -26.63 -9.87
C CYS A 46 25.88 -26.13 -10.67
N ILE A 47 25.89 -26.35 -12.00
CA ILE A 47 24.88 -25.80 -12.91
C ILE A 47 23.49 -26.42 -12.72
N LYS A 48 23.43 -27.65 -12.18
CA LYS A 48 22.17 -28.34 -11.90
C LYS A 48 21.46 -27.81 -10.64
N CYS A 49 22.20 -27.18 -9.72
CA CYS A 49 21.66 -26.52 -8.52
C CYS A 49 21.52 -25.00 -8.70
N HIS A 50 22.42 -24.37 -9.46
CA HIS A 50 22.47 -22.93 -9.69
C HIS A 50 21.98 -22.56 -11.08
N THR A 51 20.77 -23.01 -11.43
CA THR A 51 20.16 -22.80 -12.75
C THR A 51 19.72 -21.36 -12.99
N GLY A 52 19.56 -20.55 -11.93
CA GLY A 52 18.93 -19.23 -12.01
C GLY A 52 17.40 -19.31 -12.17
N GLU A 53 16.86 -20.51 -12.31
CA GLU A 53 15.43 -20.78 -12.38
C GLU A 53 14.89 -21.15 -11.00
N TYR A 54 13.82 -20.49 -10.59
CA TYR A 54 13.17 -20.75 -9.31
C TYR A 54 11.77 -21.29 -9.55
N ARG A 55 11.27 -22.08 -8.59
CA ARG A 55 9.90 -22.59 -8.63
C ARG A 55 8.92 -21.43 -8.76
N THR A 56 7.98 -21.54 -9.70
CA THR A 56 6.90 -20.58 -9.88
C THR A 56 5.94 -20.63 -8.70
N VAL A 57 5.11 -19.58 -8.54
CA VAL A 57 4.08 -19.57 -7.49
C VAL A 57 3.15 -20.77 -7.63
N ALA A 58 2.71 -21.09 -8.86
CA ALA A 58 1.87 -22.26 -9.14
C ALA A 58 2.53 -23.60 -8.78
N GLN A 59 3.86 -23.71 -8.92
CA GLN A 59 4.60 -24.90 -8.48
C GLN A 59 4.70 -24.98 -6.95
N LEU A 60 4.80 -23.84 -6.27
CA LEU A 60 4.86 -23.78 -4.81
C LEU A 60 3.50 -23.97 -4.13
N GLU A 61 2.40 -23.63 -4.80
CA GLU A 61 1.03 -23.86 -4.29
C GLU A 61 0.74 -25.33 -3.98
N LYS A 62 1.37 -26.26 -4.72
CA LYS A 62 1.21 -27.70 -4.52
C LYS A 62 2.13 -28.27 -3.43
N VAL A 63 3.09 -27.49 -2.93
CA VAL A 63 4.03 -27.96 -1.90
C VAL A 63 3.33 -27.83 -0.54
N PRO A 64 3.10 -28.94 0.18
CA PRO A 64 2.48 -28.88 1.48
C PRO A 64 3.36 -28.05 2.42
N ARG A 65 2.72 -27.20 3.21
CA ARG A 65 3.42 -26.37 4.18
C ARG A 65 3.99 -27.29 5.28
N PRO A 66 5.27 -27.18 5.63
CA PRO A 66 5.82 -27.96 6.72
C PRO A 66 5.08 -27.63 8.03
N ASP A 67 4.55 -28.66 8.67
CA ASP A 67 4.08 -28.56 10.05
C ASP A 67 5.28 -28.73 11.00
N ARG A 68 5.42 -27.78 11.91
CA ARG A 68 6.47 -27.68 12.92
C ARG A 68 5.87 -27.30 14.27
N ASP A 69 4.61 -27.68 14.49
CA ASP A 69 3.81 -27.30 15.66
C ASP A 69 3.66 -25.78 15.81
N GLN A 70 3.70 -25.04 14.69
CA GLN A 70 3.47 -23.60 14.73
C GLN A 70 2.03 -23.30 15.16
N PRO A 71 1.82 -22.32 16.06
CA PRO A 71 0.48 -21.94 16.45
C PRO A 71 -0.28 -21.38 15.25
N GLN A 72 -1.54 -21.77 15.06
CA GLN A 72 -2.39 -21.16 14.03
C GLN A 72 -2.74 -19.70 14.39
N ARG A 73 -2.92 -19.42 15.68
CA ARG A 73 -3.20 -18.10 16.22
C ARG A 73 -2.38 -17.87 17.48
N LYS A 74 -1.93 -16.64 17.67
CA LYS A 74 -1.15 -16.27 18.86
C LYS A 74 -1.54 -14.88 19.35
N LEU A 75 -1.68 -14.73 20.66
CA LEU A 75 -1.64 -13.40 21.26
C LEU A 75 -0.17 -13.00 21.42
N ILE A 76 0.25 -11.97 20.69
CA ILE A 76 1.53 -11.30 20.89
C ILE A 76 1.34 -10.36 22.08
N ASP A 77 1.78 -10.83 23.24
CA ASP A 77 1.76 -10.07 24.48
C ASP A 77 3.18 -9.79 24.97
N ILE A 78 3.40 -8.53 25.33
CA ILE A 78 4.70 -8.02 25.78
C ILE A 78 4.52 -7.53 27.20
N LYS A 79 5.22 -8.19 28.13
CA LYS A 79 5.23 -7.81 29.55
C LYS A 79 5.61 -6.34 29.68
N ASP A 80 4.90 -5.62 30.55
CA ASP A 80 5.10 -4.19 30.88
C ASP A 80 4.84 -3.23 29.70
N ALA A 81 4.24 -3.70 28.60
CA ALA A 81 3.81 -2.84 27.50
C ALA A 81 2.57 -2.02 27.87
N LYS A 82 2.49 -0.80 27.33
CA LYS A 82 1.36 0.12 27.55
C LYS A 82 0.15 -0.13 26.65
N LEU A 83 0.36 -0.84 25.53
CA LEU A 83 -0.68 -1.16 24.57
C LEU A 83 -1.20 -2.58 24.84
N LYS A 84 -2.46 -2.82 24.46
CA LYS A 84 -3.05 -4.16 24.55
C LYS A 84 -2.27 -5.15 23.66
N GLY A 85 -2.29 -6.42 24.04
CA GLY A 85 -1.75 -7.50 23.21
C GLY A 85 -2.34 -7.51 21.79
N VAL A 86 -1.59 -8.05 20.84
CA VAL A 86 -1.99 -8.13 19.43
C VAL A 86 -2.37 -9.57 19.10
N PRO A 87 -3.64 -9.84 18.76
CA PRO A 87 -4.05 -11.14 18.29
C PRO A 87 -3.54 -11.30 16.85
N PHE A 88 -2.71 -12.31 16.63
CA PHE A 88 -2.02 -12.57 15.37
C PHE A 88 -2.51 -13.86 14.73
N ASP A 89 -3.03 -13.74 13.51
CA ASP A 89 -3.43 -14.86 12.66
C ASP A 89 -2.21 -15.42 11.91
N HIS A 90 -1.46 -16.29 12.59
CA HIS A 90 -0.28 -16.89 12.00
C HIS A 90 -0.66 -17.75 10.79
N ASP A 91 -1.79 -18.46 10.81
CA ASP A 91 -2.24 -19.30 9.70
C ASP A 91 -2.51 -18.51 8.40
N SER A 92 -3.17 -17.36 8.47
CA SER A 92 -3.36 -16.53 7.28
C SER A 92 -2.05 -15.93 6.77
N HIS A 93 -1.11 -15.57 7.64
CA HIS A 93 0.19 -15.04 7.22
C HIS A 93 1.08 -16.12 6.61
N GLN A 94 1.03 -17.31 7.19
CA GLN A 94 1.84 -18.42 6.76
C GLN A 94 1.45 -18.84 5.33
N THR A 95 0.16 -18.82 5.01
CA THR A 95 -0.34 -19.11 3.65
C THR A 95 -0.11 -17.98 2.65
N ALA A 96 -0.02 -16.73 3.10
CA ALA A 96 0.24 -15.57 2.25
C ALA A 96 1.73 -15.36 1.91
N LEU A 97 2.64 -16.06 2.59
CA LEU A 97 4.09 -15.83 2.50
C LEU A 97 4.83 -17.06 1.96
N LYS A 98 5.87 -16.81 1.16
CA LYS A 98 6.68 -17.87 0.51
C LYS A 98 7.52 -18.67 1.51
N THR A 99 7.98 -18.05 2.60
CA THR A 99 8.89 -18.69 3.56
C THR A 99 8.64 -18.19 4.97
N CYS A 100 8.99 -18.99 5.99
CA CYS A 100 8.96 -18.53 7.38
C CYS A 100 9.97 -17.39 7.63
N ARG A 101 11.07 -17.36 6.86
CA ARG A 101 12.13 -16.33 6.94
C ARG A 101 11.67 -14.95 6.50
N SER A 102 10.49 -14.84 5.87
CA SER A 102 9.86 -13.56 5.59
C SER A 102 9.51 -12.76 6.86
N CYS A 103 9.41 -13.42 8.02
CA CYS A 103 9.30 -12.77 9.33
C CYS A 103 10.42 -13.24 10.28
N HIS A 104 10.65 -14.55 10.35
CA HIS A 104 11.70 -15.19 11.15
C HIS A 104 13.08 -15.08 10.48
N HIS A 105 13.58 -13.85 10.38
CA HIS A 105 14.74 -13.53 9.56
C HIS A 105 16.05 -14.16 10.08
N GLU A 106 16.19 -14.34 11.40
CA GLU A 106 17.30 -15.09 12.00
C GLU A 106 16.92 -16.50 12.47
N THR A 107 15.88 -16.61 13.29
CA THR A 107 15.46 -17.87 13.94
C THR A 107 13.94 -17.99 13.96
N LEU A 108 13.43 -19.22 14.09
CA LEU A 108 12.00 -19.50 14.28
C LEU A 108 11.47 -19.18 15.69
N LYS A 109 12.30 -18.60 16.56
CA LYS A 109 11.91 -18.20 17.91
C LYS A 109 11.03 -16.95 17.88
N ALA A 110 10.43 -16.62 19.03
CA ALA A 110 9.60 -15.42 19.16
C ALA A 110 10.44 -14.15 19.03
N CYS A 111 9.86 -13.09 18.45
CA CYS A 111 10.53 -11.81 18.27
C CYS A 111 11.09 -11.25 19.59
N LYS A 112 10.34 -11.44 20.68
CA LYS A 112 10.69 -10.95 22.02
C LYS A 112 11.97 -11.57 22.61
N ASP A 113 12.42 -12.69 22.06
CA ASP A 113 13.65 -13.36 22.50
C ASP A 113 14.89 -12.54 22.13
N CYS A 114 14.80 -11.68 21.09
CA CYS A 114 15.85 -10.74 20.69
C CYS A 114 15.42 -9.27 20.83
N HIS A 115 14.13 -8.96 20.68
CA HIS A 115 13.59 -7.61 20.71
C HIS A 115 12.73 -7.39 21.97
N ASN A 116 13.28 -6.76 23.00
CA ASN A 116 12.50 -6.36 24.18
C ASN A 116 12.07 -4.88 24.10
N LEU A 117 11.44 -4.35 25.15
CA LEU A 117 10.94 -2.96 25.16
C LEU A 117 12.05 -1.91 24.96
N THR A 118 13.27 -2.17 25.42
CA THR A 118 14.40 -1.22 25.34
C THR A 118 15.38 -1.51 24.21
N GLY A 119 15.27 -2.68 23.57
CA GLY A 119 16.34 -3.25 22.75
C GLY A 119 17.42 -3.94 23.60
N LYS A 120 18.08 -4.95 23.02
CA LYS A 120 19.22 -5.66 23.60
C LYS A 120 20.20 -6.14 22.51
N PRO A 121 21.45 -6.52 22.85
CA PRO A 121 22.51 -6.78 21.87
C PRO A 121 22.14 -7.83 20.80
N GLU A 122 21.45 -8.90 21.18
CA GLU A 122 21.09 -10.01 20.27
C GLU A 122 20.15 -9.55 19.15
N GLY A 123 19.30 -8.56 19.43
CA GLY A 123 18.42 -7.90 18.46
C GLY A 123 19.03 -6.65 17.82
N ASN A 124 20.36 -6.47 17.89
CA ASN A 124 21.06 -5.24 17.46
C ASN A 124 20.48 -3.96 18.08
N TYR A 125 20.02 -4.04 19.33
CA TYR A 125 19.34 -2.94 20.04
C TYR A 125 18.06 -2.43 19.38
N ILE A 126 17.49 -3.16 18.42
CA ILE A 126 16.17 -2.87 17.88
C ILE A 126 15.14 -3.29 18.93
N ASN A 127 14.38 -2.33 19.45
CA ASN A 127 13.29 -2.60 20.39
C ASN A 127 12.08 -3.24 19.68
N ILE A 128 11.19 -3.85 20.47
CA ILE A 128 10.03 -4.59 19.96
C ILE A 128 9.04 -3.72 19.19
N ALA A 129 8.91 -2.44 19.57
CA ALA A 129 8.02 -1.51 18.88
C ALA A 129 8.53 -1.28 17.45
N ARG A 130 9.83 -1.02 17.28
CA ARG A 130 10.46 -0.88 15.97
C ARG A 130 10.43 -2.18 15.17
N ALA A 131 10.68 -3.32 15.80
CA ALA A 131 10.61 -4.62 15.13
C ALA A 131 9.23 -4.88 14.47
N TYR A 132 8.14 -4.41 15.08
CA TYR A 132 6.79 -4.55 14.52
C TYR A 132 6.33 -3.38 13.65
N HIS A 133 6.86 -2.17 13.85
CA HIS A 133 6.30 -0.96 13.22
C HIS A 133 7.26 -0.19 12.31
N ASP A 134 8.50 -0.63 12.10
CA ASP A 134 9.40 0.05 11.16
C ASP A 134 8.75 0.07 9.75
N PRO A 135 8.36 1.24 9.21
CA PRO A 135 7.56 1.33 8.00
C PRO A 135 8.30 0.87 6.73
N PHE A 136 9.61 0.69 6.81
CA PHE A 136 10.48 0.33 5.70
C PHE A 136 11.08 -1.07 5.85
N SER A 137 10.87 -1.74 6.98
CA SER A 137 11.35 -3.10 7.20
C SER A 137 10.37 -4.14 6.64
N PRO A 138 10.78 -5.04 5.73
CA PRO A 138 9.91 -6.12 5.24
C PRO A 138 9.56 -7.15 6.33
N PHE A 139 10.27 -7.14 7.47
CA PHE A 139 10.05 -8.06 8.59
C PHE A 139 9.04 -7.53 9.62
N SER A 140 8.69 -6.24 9.53
CA SER A 140 7.74 -5.61 10.43
C SER A 140 6.31 -5.74 9.91
N CYS A 141 5.32 -5.67 10.79
CA CYS A 141 3.91 -5.68 10.42
C CYS A 141 3.60 -4.49 9.50
N GLN A 142 4.02 -3.30 9.92
CA GLN A 142 3.74 -2.07 9.19
C GLN A 142 4.46 -2.01 7.84
N GLY A 143 5.74 -2.38 7.79
CA GLY A 143 6.55 -2.32 6.59
C GLY A 143 6.12 -3.35 5.54
N CYS A 144 5.84 -4.59 5.94
CA CYS A 144 5.29 -5.58 5.02
C CYS A 144 3.93 -5.14 4.46
N HIS A 145 3.04 -4.61 5.31
CA HIS A 145 1.74 -4.08 4.86
C HIS A 145 1.91 -2.85 3.95
N ASN A 146 2.91 -1.99 4.19
CA ASN A 146 3.23 -0.87 3.30
C ASN A 146 3.67 -1.34 1.91
N MET A 147 4.47 -2.41 1.82
CA MET A 147 4.84 -3.01 0.54
C MET A 147 3.61 -3.52 -0.21
N LYS A 148 2.65 -4.13 0.50
CA LYS A 148 1.37 -4.55 -0.09
C LYS A 148 0.52 -3.39 -0.58
N LYS A 149 0.48 -2.28 0.16
CA LYS A 149 -0.22 -1.06 -0.26
C LYS A 149 0.38 -0.41 -1.51
N ALA A 150 1.64 -0.71 -1.85
CA ALA A 150 2.31 -0.22 -3.05
C ALA A 150 1.99 -1.05 -4.31
N GLU A 151 1.31 -2.18 -4.18
CA GLU A 151 0.83 -2.96 -5.33
C GLU A 151 -0.24 -2.16 -6.09
N LYS A 152 -0.32 -2.33 -7.42
CA LYS A 152 -1.13 -1.50 -8.33
C LYS A 152 -2.59 -1.34 -7.89
N ASP A 153 -3.19 -2.39 -7.35
CA ASP A 153 -4.59 -2.44 -6.96
C ASP A 153 -4.87 -1.58 -5.71
N CYS A 154 -3.83 -1.24 -4.94
CA CYS A 154 -3.90 -0.46 -3.71
C CYS A 154 -3.26 0.94 -3.85
N ALA A 155 -2.27 1.06 -4.74
CA ALA A 155 -1.41 2.24 -4.87
C ALA A 155 -2.17 3.49 -5.35
N GLY A 156 -3.31 3.32 -6.02
CA GLY A 156 -4.17 4.43 -6.47
C GLY A 156 -4.57 5.38 -5.34
N CYS A 157 -4.85 4.86 -4.15
CA CYS A 157 -5.10 5.68 -2.95
C CYS A 157 -3.83 5.79 -2.09
N HIS A 158 -3.18 4.66 -1.80
CA HIS A 158 -2.12 4.62 -0.80
C HIS A 158 -0.81 5.32 -1.20
N HIS A 159 -0.62 5.65 -2.48
CA HIS A 159 0.51 6.48 -2.90
C HIS A 159 0.41 7.93 -2.39
N PHE A 160 -0.81 8.45 -2.23
CA PHE A 160 -1.07 9.83 -1.82
C PHE A 160 -1.23 9.99 -0.31
N ILE A 161 -1.40 8.88 0.40
CA ILE A 161 -1.52 8.86 1.85
C ILE A 161 -0.11 8.77 2.44
N PRO A 162 0.34 9.77 3.23
CA PRO A 162 1.64 9.71 3.87
C PRO A 162 1.79 8.43 4.70
N VAL A 163 2.97 7.83 4.65
CA VAL A 163 3.28 6.68 5.51
C VAL A 163 3.29 7.17 6.95
N ALA A 164 2.41 6.63 7.78
CA ALA A 164 2.30 6.99 9.19
C ALA A 164 3.54 6.52 9.97
N GLU A 165 4.57 7.36 10.07
CA GLU A 165 5.62 7.15 11.04
C GLU A 165 5.06 7.39 12.44
N ILE A 166 5.21 6.41 13.33
CA ILE A 166 4.72 6.48 14.72
C ILE A 166 5.24 7.74 15.43
N ASP A 167 6.48 8.14 15.12
CA ASP A 167 7.17 9.23 15.80
C ASP A 167 6.80 10.62 15.27
N SER A 168 6.37 10.74 14.01
CA SER A 168 6.16 12.04 13.35
C SER A 168 4.70 12.37 13.02
N LEU A 169 3.80 11.37 12.98
CA LEU A 169 2.42 11.56 12.53
C LEU A 169 1.34 11.28 13.57
N GLY A 170 1.71 10.87 14.79
CA GLY A 170 0.76 10.68 15.91
C GLY A 170 -0.51 9.94 15.46
N PRO A 171 -0.38 8.70 14.94
CA PRO A 171 -1.49 7.99 14.30
C PRO A 171 -2.71 7.98 15.23
N GLY A 172 -3.89 8.26 14.68
CA GLY A 172 -5.12 8.30 15.47
C GLY A 172 -5.30 7.02 16.26
N LYS A 173 -5.77 7.12 17.51
CA LYS A 173 -5.94 5.99 18.45
C LYS A 173 -6.72 4.82 17.81
N GLU A 174 -7.63 5.13 16.88
CA GLU A 174 -8.40 4.18 16.08
C GLU A 174 -7.53 3.23 15.25
N SER A 175 -6.45 3.72 14.64
CA SER A 175 -5.55 2.88 13.83
C SER A 175 -4.72 1.91 14.69
N CYS A 176 -4.35 2.32 15.90
CA CYS A 176 -3.62 1.47 16.84
C CYS A 176 -4.49 0.28 17.29
N ALA A 177 -5.78 0.55 17.52
CA ALA A 177 -6.75 -0.44 17.99
C ALA A 177 -7.05 -1.56 16.98
N VAL A 178 -6.73 -1.38 15.70
CA VAL A 178 -6.87 -2.42 14.67
C VAL A 178 -6.01 -3.65 14.98
N CYS A 179 -4.81 -3.43 15.50
CA CYS A 179 -3.92 -4.49 15.98
C CYS A 179 -3.99 -4.64 17.50
N HIS A 180 -3.91 -3.54 18.25
CA HIS A 180 -3.90 -3.54 19.72
C HIS A 180 -5.30 -3.65 20.31
N SER A 181 -5.94 -4.79 20.08
CA SER A 181 -7.31 -5.09 20.52
C SER A 181 -7.35 -5.98 21.77
N GLY A 182 -6.24 -6.64 22.13
CA GLY A 182 -6.20 -7.68 23.17
C GLY A 182 -6.56 -9.04 22.58
N GLU A 183 -7.21 -9.89 23.37
CA GLU A 183 -7.72 -11.16 22.87
C GLU A 183 -8.98 -10.96 22.03
N ILE A 184 -9.00 -11.49 20.81
CA ILE A 184 -10.20 -11.61 19.99
C ILE A 184 -10.75 -13.04 20.13
N LYS A 185 -11.94 -13.16 20.71
CA LYS A 185 -12.73 -14.40 20.69
C LYS A 185 -13.60 -14.39 19.43
N GLY A 186 -13.14 -15.00 18.35
CA GLY A 186 -13.91 -15.07 17.09
C GLY A 186 -13.05 -15.10 15.83
N ALA A 187 -13.68 -14.88 14.67
CA ALA A 187 -12.99 -14.78 13.40
C ALA A 187 -12.31 -13.41 13.23
N PHE A 188 -11.12 -13.39 12.62
CA PHE A 188 -10.48 -12.14 12.19
C PHE A 188 -11.16 -11.52 10.96
N SER A 189 -12.07 -12.25 10.30
CA SER A 189 -12.80 -11.76 9.13
C SER A 189 -13.77 -10.65 9.51
N ARG A 190 -13.76 -9.57 8.72
CA ARG A 190 -14.77 -8.51 8.81
C ARG A 190 -15.80 -8.69 7.69
N PRO A 191 -17.04 -8.19 7.86
CA PRO A 191 -17.98 -8.11 6.76
C PRO A 191 -17.35 -7.39 5.57
N ALA A 192 -17.68 -7.84 4.36
CA ALA A 192 -17.29 -7.13 3.15
C ALA A 192 -17.90 -5.72 3.16
N LEU A 193 -17.14 -4.74 2.68
CA LEU A 193 -17.68 -3.40 2.43
C LEU A 193 -18.74 -3.49 1.34
N SER A 194 -19.80 -2.70 1.49
CA SER A 194 -20.89 -2.66 0.52
C SER A 194 -21.22 -1.22 0.17
N VAL A 195 -21.47 -1.01 -1.12
CA VAL A 195 -22.06 0.24 -1.63
C VAL A 195 -23.58 0.23 -1.54
N ALA A 196 -24.19 -0.91 -1.18
CA ALA A 196 -25.63 -1.00 -0.98
C ALA A 196 -26.03 -0.17 0.25
N GLY A 197 -26.99 0.73 0.08
CA GLY A 197 -27.46 1.63 1.14
C GLY A 197 -26.75 2.98 1.20
N LEU A 198 -25.82 3.29 0.28
CA LEU A 198 -25.32 4.65 0.11
C LEU A 198 -26.46 5.56 -0.39
N ASP A 199 -26.62 6.71 0.26
CA ASP A 199 -27.61 7.71 -0.12
C ASP A 199 -27.24 8.33 -1.49
N PRO A 200 -28.07 8.16 -2.53
CA PRO A 200 -27.78 8.68 -3.87
C PRO A 200 -27.68 10.21 -3.93
N GLN A 201 -28.29 10.93 -2.98
CA GLN A 201 -28.17 12.39 -2.89
C GLN A 201 -26.78 12.82 -2.40
N LYS A 202 -26.15 11.98 -1.59
CA LYS A 202 -24.85 12.25 -0.97
C LYS A 202 -23.68 11.64 -1.75
N VAL A 203 -23.93 10.48 -2.35
CA VAL A 203 -22.98 9.75 -3.21
C VAL A 203 -23.59 9.69 -4.62
N PRO A 204 -23.46 10.76 -5.41
CA PRO A 204 -24.06 10.81 -6.73
C PRO A 204 -23.38 9.81 -7.68
N ASN A 205 -24.15 9.28 -8.64
CA ASN A 205 -23.63 8.37 -9.66
C ASN A 205 -22.53 9.00 -10.51
N LYS A 206 -22.72 10.27 -10.89
CA LYS A 206 -21.78 11.08 -11.65
C LYS A 206 -21.59 12.43 -10.98
N VAL A 207 -20.39 12.98 -11.06
CA VAL A 207 -20.06 14.33 -10.60
C VAL A 207 -19.57 15.12 -11.80
N LYS A 208 -20.15 16.30 -12.01
CA LYS A 208 -19.67 17.23 -13.02
C LYS A 208 -18.68 18.21 -12.40
N VAL A 209 -17.47 18.27 -12.92
CA VAL A 209 -16.42 19.20 -12.47
C VAL A 209 -16.28 20.34 -13.48
N ASP A 210 -16.90 21.48 -13.19
CA ASP A 210 -16.96 22.66 -14.08
C ASP A 210 -16.33 23.94 -13.50
N VAL A 211 -15.93 23.93 -12.22
CA VAL A 211 -15.41 25.12 -11.52
C VAL A 211 -14.13 25.71 -12.13
N LEU A 212 -13.41 24.95 -12.96
CA LEU A 212 -12.21 25.38 -13.70
C LEU A 212 -12.43 25.43 -15.21
N GLN A 213 -13.67 25.34 -15.68
CA GLN A 213 -14.00 25.26 -17.10
C GLN A 213 -13.52 26.51 -17.85
N ARG A 214 -12.54 26.35 -18.75
CA ARG A 214 -12.02 27.42 -19.62
C ARG A 214 -11.77 26.92 -21.03
N GLU A 215 -10.63 26.26 -21.25
CA GLU A 215 -10.19 25.70 -22.54
C GLU A 215 -10.87 24.36 -22.87
N TYR A 216 -11.29 23.64 -21.84
CA TYR A 216 -11.95 22.35 -21.93
C TYR A 216 -13.38 22.43 -21.41
N GLU A 217 -14.23 21.55 -21.90
CA GLU A 217 -15.55 21.26 -21.34
C GLU A 217 -15.43 20.69 -19.91
N PRO A 218 -16.52 20.72 -19.11
CA PRO A 218 -16.53 20.09 -17.79
C PRO A 218 -16.16 18.62 -17.85
N SER A 219 -15.48 18.11 -16.82
CA SER A 219 -15.21 16.68 -16.71
C SER A 219 -16.43 15.96 -16.12
N GLU A 220 -16.89 14.92 -16.80
CA GLU A 220 -17.94 14.01 -16.33
C GLU A 220 -17.31 12.85 -15.58
N PHE A 221 -17.32 12.90 -14.25
CA PHE A 221 -16.66 11.94 -13.38
C PHE A 221 -17.61 10.81 -12.95
N PRO A 222 -17.36 9.53 -13.33
CA PRO A 222 -18.21 8.39 -13.00
C PRO A 222 -17.99 7.92 -11.55
N HIS A 223 -18.40 8.76 -10.60
CA HIS A 223 -18.11 8.64 -9.19
C HIS A 223 -18.48 7.28 -8.57
N LEU A 224 -19.75 6.85 -8.67
CA LEU A 224 -20.18 5.61 -8.02
C LEU A 224 -19.55 4.36 -8.67
N ASP A 225 -19.30 4.38 -9.98
CA ASP A 225 -18.69 3.24 -10.68
C ASP A 225 -17.23 3.03 -10.26
N ILE A 226 -16.50 4.13 -10.03
CA ILE A 226 -15.15 4.08 -9.48
C ILE A 226 -15.18 3.53 -8.04
N ILE A 227 -16.10 4.01 -7.18
CA ILE A 227 -16.24 3.51 -5.81
C ILE A 227 -16.53 2.01 -5.80
N LYS A 228 -17.49 1.54 -6.62
CA LYS A 228 -17.81 0.11 -6.76
C LYS A 228 -16.57 -0.71 -7.10
N LYS A 229 -15.74 -0.23 -8.04
CA LYS A 229 -14.54 -0.95 -8.45
C LYS A 229 -13.48 -1.00 -7.35
N LEU A 230 -13.27 0.10 -6.63
CA LEU A 230 -12.31 0.17 -5.53
C LEU A 230 -12.78 -0.69 -4.34
N VAL A 231 -14.08 -0.74 -4.05
CA VAL A 231 -14.65 -1.62 -3.01
C VAL A 231 -14.46 -3.10 -3.38
N ASP A 232 -14.72 -3.50 -4.64
CA ASP A 232 -14.45 -4.85 -5.13
C ASP A 232 -12.97 -5.25 -4.94
N ILE A 233 -12.05 -4.37 -5.31
CA ILE A 233 -10.61 -4.58 -5.12
C ILE A 233 -10.27 -4.73 -3.63
N SER A 234 -10.77 -3.84 -2.78
CA SER A 234 -10.53 -3.88 -1.32
C SER A 234 -11.05 -5.18 -0.70
N ASN A 235 -12.25 -5.63 -1.07
CA ASN A 235 -12.86 -6.84 -0.52
C ASN A 235 -12.15 -8.13 -0.93
N LYS A 236 -11.43 -8.15 -2.05
CA LYS A 236 -10.62 -9.30 -2.50
C LYS A 236 -9.33 -9.48 -1.68
N SER A 237 -8.90 -8.44 -0.95
CA SER A 237 -7.72 -8.49 -0.10
C SER A 237 -8.12 -8.67 1.36
N LYS A 238 -7.68 -9.77 1.99
CA LYS A 238 -7.86 -10.00 3.44
C LYS A 238 -7.27 -8.85 4.27
N LEU A 239 -6.13 -8.31 3.83
CA LEU A 239 -5.47 -7.19 4.48
C LEU A 239 -6.34 -5.93 4.40
N ALA A 240 -6.78 -5.55 3.20
CA ALA A 240 -7.59 -4.35 3.02
C ALA A 240 -8.95 -4.48 3.72
N ASN A 241 -9.63 -5.62 3.62
CA ASN A 241 -10.89 -5.88 4.33
C ASN A 241 -10.76 -5.77 5.86
N TYR A 242 -9.61 -6.15 6.44
CA TYR A 242 -9.39 -6.02 7.87
C TYR A 242 -9.17 -4.56 8.31
N PHE A 243 -8.42 -3.78 7.52
CA PHE A 243 -8.05 -2.40 7.86
C PHE A 243 -9.08 -1.34 7.42
N HIS A 244 -9.80 -1.56 6.32
CA HIS A 244 -10.87 -0.68 5.84
C HIS A 244 -12.19 -1.04 6.54
N ARG A 245 -12.42 -0.43 7.70
CA ARG A 245 -13.50 -0.83 8.64
C ARG A 245 -14.89 -0.46 8.17
N ASP A 246 -14.99 0.59 7.37
CA ASP A 246 -16.22 1.21 6.93
C ASP A 246 -16.00 1.92 5.58
N MET A 247 -17.11 2.35 4.97
CA MET A 247 -17.08 3.09 3.70
C MET A 247 -16.37 4.44 3.83
N GLN A 248 -16.38 5.05 5.01
CA GLN A 248 -15.72 6.34 5.25
C GLN A 248 -14.21 6.23 5.01
N THR A 249 -13.58 5.13 5.45
CA THR A 249 -12.16 4.85 5.18
C THR A 249 -11.86 4.80 3.67
N MET A 250 -12.77 4.27 2.86
CA MET A 250 -12.61 4.24 1.40
C MET A 250 -12.76 5.64 0.79
N CYS A 251 -13.73 6.42 1.26
CA CYS A 251 -13.98 7.78 0.81
C CYS A 251 -12.78 8.70 1.08
N GLU A 252 -12.10 8.52 2.22
CA GLU A 252 -10.91 9.31 2.62
C GLU A 252 -9.71 9.13 1.69
N GLY A 253 -9.68 8.06 0.88
CA GLY A 253 -8.68 7.88 -0.16
C GLY A 253 -8.67 9.01 -1.21
N CYS A 254 -9.82 9.63 -1.44
CA CYS A 254 -9.95 10.82 -2.29
C CYS A 254 -10.30 12.08 -1.47
N HIS A 255 -11.20 11.96 -0.49
CA HIS A 255 -11.64 13.04 0.39
C HIS A 255 -10.76 13.12 1.64
N HIS A 256 -9.49 13.47 1.45
CA HIS A 256 -8.47 13.42 2.50
C HIS A 256 -8.42 14.68 3.38
N ARG A 257 -7.86 14.55 4.59
CA ARG A 257 -7.50 15.66 5.52
C ARG A 257 -8.65 16.62 5.82
N SER A 258 -9.88 16.12 5.87
CA SER A 258 -11.01 16.88 6.36
C SER A 258 -10.73 17.33 7.80
N GLN A 259 -11.04 18.58 8.15
CA GLN A 259 -11.04 18.99 9.55
C GLN A 259 -12.14 18.21 10.28
N THR A 260 -11.95 17.91 11.55
CA THR A 260 -12.92 17.14 12.37
C THR A 260 -14.33 17.75 12.33
N SER A 261 -14.43 19.07 12.14
CA SER A 261 -15.69 19.81 11.96
C SER A 261 -16.34 19.63 10.58
N ALA A 262 -15.57 19.41 9.51
CA ALA A 262 -16.05 19.01 8.19
C ALA A 262 -16.40 17.50 8.15
N GLU A 263 -15.70 16.69 8.95
CA GLU A 263 -15.99 15.25 9.15
C GLU A 263 -17.27 14.98 9.95
N MET A 264 -17.80 15.98 10.66
CA MET A 264 -19.08 15.84 11.38
C MET A 264 -20.26 15.54 10.43
N LYS A 265 -20.13 15.85 9.14
CA LYS A 265 -21.00 15.32 8.09
C LYS A 265 -20.30 14.16 7.40
N LYS A 266 -20.28 12.99 8.06
CA LYS A 266 -19.63 11.74 7.58
C LYS A 266 -20.01 11.38 6.14
N ASP A 267 -21.18 11.80 5.68
CA ASP A 267 -21.67 11.49 4.35
C ASP A 267 -21.60 12.69 3.37
N THR A 268 -20.93 13.80 3.71
CA THR A 268 -20.89 15.00 2.86
C THR A 268 -19.52 15.66 2.94
N PRO A 269 -18.48 15.04 2.33
CA PRO A 269 -17.12 15.56 2.40
C PRO A 269 -17.03 16.97 1.80
N PRO A 270 -16.08 17.80 2.27
CA PRO A 270 -15.90 19.14 1.72
C PRO A 270 -15.47 19.07 0.24
N ASN A 271 -15.89 20.06 -0.54
CA ASN A 271 -15.41 20.22 -1.91
C ASN A 271 -13.90 20.52 -1.90
N CYS A 272 -13.17 20.03 -2.91
CA CYS A 272 -11.72 20.25 -3.04
C CYS A 272 -11.34 21.74 -2.94
N ARG A 273 -12.17 22.62 -3.53
CA ARG A 273 -11.99 24.07 -3.53
C ARG A 273 -12.04 24.74 -2.15
N ASN A 274 -12.58 24.06 -1.14
CA ASN A 274 -12.64 24.58 0.23
C ASN A 274 -11.24 24.65 0.85
N CYS A 275 -10.29 23.86 0.36
CA CYS A 275 -8.89 23.85 0.83
C CYS A 275 -7.88 24.14 -0.29
N HIS A 276 -8.20 23.81 -1.54
CA HIS A 276 -7.36 24.06 -2.70
C HIS A 276 -7.84 25.30 -3.47
N ALA A 277 -7.06 26.37 -3.40
CA ALA A 277 -7.37 27.62 -4.10
C ALA A 277 -7.26 27.46 -5.63
N ILE A 278 -8.12 28.18 -6.37
CA ILE A 278 -8.09 28.21 -7.85
C ILE A 278 -6.77 28.84 -8.33
N THR A 279 -6.38 29.95 -7.72
CA THR A 279 -5.14 30.66 -8.01
C THR A 279 -4.10 30.39 -6.92
N PRO A 280 -2.79 30.39 -7.26
CA PRO A 280 -1.74 30.28 -6.25
C PRO A 280 -1.83 31.43 -5.24
N GLU A 281 -1.79 31.11 -3.95
CA GLU A 281 -1.67 32.12 -2.90
C GLU A 281 -0.19 32.52 -2.75
N PRO A 282 0.18 33.81 -2.92
CA PRO A 282 1.58 34.25 -2.87
C PRO A 282 2.28 33.93 -1.54
N ARG A 283 1.51 33.83 -0.45
CA ARG A 283 2.00 33.54 0.90
C ARG A 283 2.04 32.05 1.25
N SER A 284 1.63 31.17 0.34
CA SER A 284 1.70 29.72 0.56
C SER A 284 1.95 28.97 -0.74
N LEU A 285 3.12 29.21 -1.34
CA LEU A 285 3.58 28.55 -2.58
C LEU A 285 3.66 27.02 -2.46
N SER A 286 3.70 26.48 -1.24
CA SER A 286 3.67 25.03 -0.97
C SER A 286 2.26 24.42 -1.08
N LYS A 287 1.19 25.22 -1.12
CA LYS A 287 -0.18 24.70 -1.26
C LYS A 287 -0.46 24.34 -2.71
N THR A 288 -0.99 23.14 -2.91
CA THR A 288 -1.41 22.66 -4.22
C THR A 288 -2.66 23.42 -4.67
N THR A 289 -2.63 23.99 -5.88
CA THR A 289 -3.81 24.66 -6.49
C THR A 289 -4.88 23.65 -6.87
N LEU A 290 -6.12 24.11 -7.08
CA LEU A 290 -7.25 23.25 -7.43
C LEU A 290 -7.02 22.46 -8.72
N LEU A 291 -6.46 23.10 -9.76
CA LEU A 291 -6.10 22.44 -11.01
C LEU A 291 -5.08 21.32 -10.77
N SER A 292 -4.03 21.63 -9.99
CA SER A 292 -2.99 20.66 -9.66
C SER A 292 -3.52 19.53 -8.78
N ALA A 293 -4.47 19.81 -7.88
CA ALA A 293 -5.08 18.82 -7.01
C ALA A 293 -5.85 17.77 -7.84
N TYR A 294 -6.70 18.22 -8.76
CA TYR A 294 -7.40 17.32 -9.68
C TYR A 294 -6.44 16.51 -10.55
N HIS A 295 -5.48 17.16 -11.23
CA HIS A 295 -4.56 16.44 -12.09
C HIS A 295 -3.68 15.45 -11.33
N ARG A 296 -3.12 15.82 -10.17
CA ARG A 296 -2.29 14.92 -9.38
C ARG A 296 -3.09 13.72 -8.86
N GLN A 297 -4.31 13.94 -8.37
CA GLN A 297 -5.13 12.86 -7.83
C GLN A 297 -5.67 11.94 -8.93
N CYS A 298 -6.28 12.47 -9.99
CA CYS A 298 -6.88 11.66 -11.06
C CYS A 298 -5.82 10.92 -11.88
N ILE A 299 -4.86 11.66 -12.45
CA ILE A 299 -3.84 11.09 -13.34
C ILE A 299 -2.91 10.18 -12.55
N GLY A 300 -2.49 10.62 -11.35
CA GLY A 300 -1.59 9.81 -10.55
C GLY A 300 -2.26 8.53 -10.01
N CYS A 301 -3.57 8.53 -9.71
CA CYS A 301 -4.29 7.29 -9.42
C CYS A 301 -4.25 6.34 -10.64
N HIS A 302 -4.54 6.85 -11.84
CA HIS A 302 -4.48 6.05 -13.06
C HIS A 302 -3.08 5.48 -13.30
N ASP A 303 -2.03 6.28 -13.13
CA ASP A 303 -0.64 5.84 -13.27
C ASP A 303 -0.29 4.73 -12.28
N LYS A 304 -0.68 4.89 -11.01
CA LYS A 304 -0.36 3.92 -9.96
C LYS A 304 -1.17 2.64 -10.07
N MET A 305 -2.38 2.70 -10.62
CA MET A 305 -3.21 1.52 -10.88
C MET A 305 -2.93 0.88 -12.25
N GLY A 306 -2.12 1.51 -13.10
CA GLY A 306 -1.86 1.05 -14.47
C GLY A 306 -3.08 1.16 -15.39
N ILE A 307 -3.95 2.15 -15.16
CA ILE A 307 -5.12 2.44 -15.98
C ILE A 307 -4.68 3.26 -17.19
N GLU A 308 -4.75 2.71 -18.41
CA GLU A 308 -4.23 3.37 -19.61
C GLU A 308 -4.94 4.69 -19.92
N LYS A 309 -6.28 4.71 -19.86
CA LYS A 309 -7.08 5.89 -20.21
C LYS A 309 -6.77 7.06 -19.28
N GLY A 310 -6.29 8.18 -19.81
CA GLY A 310 -5.97 9.40 -19.03
C GLY A 310 -4.71 9.30 -18.16
N SER A 311 -3.96 8.21 -18.22
CA SER A 311 -2.66 8.07 -17.54
C SER A 311 -1.59 8.94 -18.20
N SER A 312 -0.63 9.43 -17.41
CA SER A 312 0.57 10.10 -17.92
C SER A 312 1.65 9.15 -18.41
N THR A 313 1.67 7.91 -17.92
CA THR A 313 2.74 6.94 -18.19
C THR A 313 2.32 5.77 -19.09
N ALA A 314 1.03 5.43 -19.12
CA ALA A 314 0.50 4.24 -19.78
C ALA A 314 -0.42 4.56 -20.98
N PHE A 315 -0.71 5.84 -21.24
CA PHE A 315 -1.56 6.24 -22.36
C PHE A 315 -0.80 6.11 -23.68
N LYS A 316 -1.32 5.29 -24.62
CA LYS A 316 -0.60 4.91 -25.85
C LYS A 316 -1.04 5.67 -27.10
N GLU A 317 -2.33 6.00 -27.22
CA GLU A 317 -2.87 6.58 -28.46
C GLU A 317 -4.13 7.43 -28.19
N GLY A 318 -4.28 8.53 -28.94
CA GLY A 318 -5.43 9.44 -28.88
C GLY A 318 -5.20 10.75 -28.12
N ASP A 319 -6.27 11.49 -27.84
CA ASP A 319 -6.21 12.70 -27.02
C ASP A 319 -6.28 12.34 -25.53
N ARG A 320 -5.12 12.42 -24.85
CA ARG A 320 -5.00 12.16 -23.41
C ARG A 320 -5.85 13.12 -22.58
N CYS A 321 -5.95 14.38 -22.98
CA CYS A 321 -6.73 15.40 -22.28
C CYS A 321 -8.23 15.11 -22.47
N GLY A 322 -8.62 14.80 -23.71
CA GLY A 322 -9.95 14.37 -24.13
C GLY A 322 -10.48 13.13 -23.41
N ALA A 323 -9.59 12.31 -22.83
CA ALA A 323 -9.99 11.15 -22.03
C ALA A 323 -10.82 11.52 -20.78
N CYS A 324 -10.62 12.73 -20.25
CA CYS A 324 -11.27 13.24 -19.04
C CYS A 324 -12.17 14.44 -19.32
N HIS A 325 -11.77 15.31 -20.25
CA HIS A 325 -12.50 16.53 -20.59
C HIS A 325 -12.23 16.93 -22.05
N LYS A 326 -13.28 17.17 -22.82
CA LYS A 326 -13.17 17.47 -24.25
C LYS A 326 -12.68 18.91 -24.47
N LYS A 327 -11.76 19.13 -25.41
CA LYS A 327 -11.33 20.49 -25.80
C LYS A 327 -12.51 21.24 -26.41
N LYS A 328 -12.72 22.49 -26.02
CA LYS A 328 -13.77 23.32 -26.63
C LYS A 328 -13.38 23.68 -28.05
N THR A 329 -14.35 23.65 -28.96
CA THR A 329 -14.18 24.11 -30.36
C THR A 329 -13.88 25.61 -30.44
N ASP A 330 -14.44 26.41 -29.53
CA ASP A 330 -14.31 27.88 -29.51
C ASP A 330 -13.63 28.40 -28.22
N GLY A 331 -12.83 27.54 -27.56
CA GLY A 331 -12.08 27.93 -26.36
C GLY A 331 -10.91 28.87 -26.69
N PRO A 332 -10.38 29.62 -25.71
CA PRO A 332 -9.12 30.35 -25.92
C PRO A 332 -8.03 29.39 -26.42
N MET A 333 -7.22 29.83 -27.39
CA MET A 333 -6.08 29.07 -27.93
C MET A 333 -5.20 28.47 -26.82
N GLU A 334 -4.53 27.34 -27.11
CA GLU A 334 -3.69 26.63 -26.15
C GLU A 334 -2.71 27.56 -25.42
N ILE A 335 -2.54 27.34 -24.11
CA ILE A 335 -1.51 28.01 -23.30
C ILE A 335 -0.12 27.90 -23.95
N THR A 336 0.15 26.80 -24.65
CA THR A 336 1.43 26.52 -25.33
C THR A 336 1.65 27.34 -26.61
N GLU A 337 0.60 27.94 -27.18
CA GLU A 337 0.70 28.79 -28.38
C GLU A 337 0.63 30.28 -28.07
N LEU A 338 0.41 30.66 -26.80
CA LEU A 338 0.45 32.04 -26.36
C LEU A 338 1.91 32.53 -26.26
N LYS A 339 2.40 33.17 -27.32
CA LYS A 339 3.61 34.02 -27.23
C LYS A 339 3.42 35.06 -26.12
N ASN A 340 4.46 35.17 -25.31
CA ASN A 340 4.54 35.67 -23.93
C ASN A 340 4.13 37.14 -23.65
N GLU A 341 3.37 37.81 -24.51
CA GLU A 341 3.05 39.24 -24.33
C GLU A 341 1.61 39.52 -23.81
N ASN A 342 0.65 38.62 -24.06
CA ASN A 342 -0.74 38.81 -23.63
C ASN A 342 -1.09 38.24 -22.24
N VAL A 343 -0.26 37.34 -21.69
CA VAL A 343 -0.46 36.77 -20.34
C VAL A 343 -0.27 37.83 -19.25
N VAL A 344 0.56 38.85 -19.49
CA VAL A 344 0.76 39.97 -18.56
C VAL A 344 -0.48 40.89 -18.51
N ARG A 345 -1.19 41.08 -19.62
CA ARG A 345 -2.37 41.98 -19.70
C ARG A 345 -3.67 41.36 -19.17
N GLN A 346 -3.79 40.03 -19.14
CA GLN A 346 -4.97 39.38 -18.56
C GLN A 346 -4.95 39.36 -17.02
N ASN A 347 -3.77 39.44 -16.40
CA ASN A 347 -3.64 39.53 -14.94
C ASN A 347 -4.05 40.89 -14.34
N THR A 348 -4.16 41.95 -15.16
CA THR A 348 -4.60 43.27 -14.69
C THR A 348 -6.11 43.52 -14.80
N LYS A 349 -6.87 42.69 -15.52
CA LYS A 349 -8.32 42.88 -15.70
C LYS A 349 -9.23 42.00 -14.83
N ASN A 350 -8.71 40.98 -14.16
CA ASN A 350 -9.50 40.10 -13.27
C ASN A 350 -9.35 40.41 -11.77
N ILE A 351 -9.00 41.65 -11.40
CA ILE A 351 -9.22 42.15 -10.03
C ILE A 351 -10.68 42.62 -9.92
N LEU A 352 -11.64 41.69 -9.95
CA LEU A 352 -13.00 41.95 -9.50
C LEU A 352 -13.51 40.70 -8.79
N ASN A 353 -13.28 40.65 -7.49
CA ASN A 353 -14.30 40.27 -6.51
C ASN A 353 -13.86 40.82 -5.15
N VAL A 354 -14.17 42.11 -4.96
CA VAL A 354 -14.23 42.75 -3.66
C VAL A 354 -15.38 42.08 -2.91
N TRP A 355 -15.05 41.21 -1.96
CA TRP A 355 -16.00 40.75 -0.95
C TRP A 355 -16.38 41.97 -0.10
N ARG A 356 -17.64 42.42 -0.19
CA ARG A 356 -18.24 43.34 0.79
C ARG A 356 -19.32 42.59 1.56
N PRO A 357 -19.25 42.53 2.90
CA PRO A 357 -20.29 41.93 3.70
C PRO A 357 -21.52 42.83 3.76
N LYS A 358 -22.70 42.20 3.85
CA LYS A 358 -23.78 42.66 4.72
C LYS A 358 -24.11 41.54 5.68
#